data_AF-A0A2G6ZQV9-F1
#
_entry.id   AF-A0A2G6ZQV9-F1
#
_cell.length_a   1.000
_cell.length_b   1.000
_cell.length_c   1.000
_cell.angle_alpha   90.00
_cell.angle_beta   90.00
_cell.angle_gamma   90.00
#
_symmetry.space_group_name_H-M   'P 1'
#
loop_
_entity.id
_entity.type
_entity.pdbx_description
1 polymer ?
#
loop_
_entity_poly.entity_id
_entity_poly.type
_entity_poly.pdbx_seq_one_letter_code
_entity_poly.pdbx_strand_id
1 'polypeptide(L)'
;MFKQKIATVRGWLWSGARLQMLISAILVAFVGLPGLWYLWATKGVQYFERLLCSDVESCARLGQVGDLFGGVNALYAGFAFTGLLVSIELTRRASQDERNRSLDKELVEQVSKSYEWAFKSLRHQDTMTNEYRLTASRLGWLVSARHIVRAQKIVDQLRTDTYRVIQQEIEEYWRGQFYELLNKGNELRGMLNFSSVMESHERIAPVSISVILDFASWRNDREDPLAGLDETYALRIGQVRSMDCFEHVQEYCRNNSER
;
A
#
# COMPACT_ATOMS: atom_id res chain seq x y z
N MET A 1 -30.17 -5.16 2.53
CA MET A 1 -30.15 -3.96 3.41
C MET A 1 -30.11 -4.25 4.93
N PHE A 2 -30.23 -5.50 5.40
CA PHE A 2 -30.28 -5.81 6.85
C PHE A 2 -28.91 -6.17 7.51
N LYS A 3 -27.90 -6.59 6.73
CA LYS A 3 -26.57 -6.95 7.29
C LYS A 3 -25.71 -5.75 7.71
N GLN A 4 -26.02 -4.54 7.23
CA GLN A 4 -25.22 -3.34 7.49
C GLN A 4 -25.45 -2.77 8.90
N LYS A 5 -26.57 -3.10 9.56
CA LYS A 5 -26.87 -2.66 10.93
C LYS A 5 -26.25 -3.54 12.03
N ILE A 6 -25.78 -4.75 11.71
CA ILE A 6 -25.19 -5.66 12.71
C ILE A 6 -23.70 -5.32 12.94
N ALA A 7 -23.00 -4.79 11.92
CA ALA A 7 -21.59 -4.39 12.03
C ALA A 7 -21.37 -3.18 12.97
N THR A 8 -22.33 -2.26 13.04
CA THR A 8 -22.26 -1.06 13.89
C THR A 8 -22.45 -1.38 15.38
N VAL A 9 -23.27 -2.37 15.73
CA VAL A 9 -23.53 -2.72 17.14
C VAL A 9 -22.35 -3.49 17.75
N ARG A 10 -21.68 -4.34 16.96
CA ARG A 10 -20.52 -5.12 17.43
C ARG A 10 -19.27 -4.25 17.62
N GLY A 11 -19.08 -3.21 16.80
CA GLY A 11 -18.01 -2.22 16.98
C GLY A 11 -18.19 -1.35 18.23
N TRP A 12 -19.45 -1.06 18.61
CA TRP A 12 -19.78 -0.25 19.78
C TRP A 12 -19.59 -1.00 21.11
N LEU A 13 -19.91 -2.29 21.15
CA LEU A 13 -19.62 -3.16 22.30
C LEU A 13 -18.10 -3.39 22.49
N TRP A 14 -17.33 -3.41 21.41
CA TRP A 14 -15.86 -3.54 21.47
C TRP A 14 -15.15 -2.24 21.87
N SER A 15 -15.72 -1.06 21.59
CA SER A 15 -15.19 0.22 22.05
C SER A 15 -15.43 0.46 23.55
N GLY A 16 -16.57 0.00 24.08
CA GLY A 16 -16.90 0.16 25.51
C GLY A 16 -15.98 -0.63 26.43
N ALA A 17 -15.69 -1.88 26.10
CA ALA A 17 -14.82 -2.73 26.92
C ALA A 17 -13.35 -2.26 26.96
N ARG A 18 -12.80 -1.71 25.86
CA ARG A 18 -11.44 -1.11 25.82
C ARG A 18 -11.35 0.16 26.66
N LEU A 19 -12.42 0.97 26.63
CA LEU A 19 -12.50 2.19 27.42
C LEU A 19 -12.54 1.86 28.92
N GLN A 20 -13.30 0.85 29.32
CA GLN A 20 -13.41 0.44 30.71
C GLN A 20 -12.12 -0.18 31.26
N MET A 21 -11.41 -0.98 30.46
CA MET A 21 -10.09 -1.52 30.84
C MET A 21 -9.02 -0.43 30.96
N LEU A 22 -9.01 0.57 30.07
CA LEU A 22 -8.09 1.71 30.21
C LEU A 22 -8.40 2.54 31.45
N ILE A 23 -9.67 2.79 31.73
CA ILE A 23 -10.09 3.50 32.94
C ILE A 23 -9.68 2.74 34.21
N SER A 24 -9.76 1.41 34.20
CA SER A 24 -9.34 0.56 35.33
C SER A 24 -7.81 0.57 35.51
N ALA A 25 -7.04 0.46 34.41
CA ALA A 25 -5.58 0.53 34.45
C ALA A 25 -5.09 1.91 34.95
N ILE A 26 -5.80 2.97 34.56
CA ILE A 26 -5.57 4.33 35.03
C ILE A 26 -5.91 4.43 36.52
N LEU A 27 -7.00 3.82 36.98
CA LEU A 27 -7.33 3.84 38.40
C LEU A 27 -6.29 3.09 39.26
N VAL A 28 -5.79 1.94 38.83
CA VAL A 28 -4.83 1.16 39.64
C VAL A 28 -3.44 1.78 39.63
N ALA A 29 -2.96 2.26 38.49
CA ALA A 29 -1.65 2.91 38.42
C ALA A 29 -1.64 4.31 39.08
N PHE A 30 -2.78 5.01 39.12
CA PHE A 30 -2.84 6.40 39.57
C PHE A 30 -3.59 6.63 40.88
N VAL A 31 -4.32 5.65 41.36
CA VAL A 31 -4.99 5.71 42.67
C VAL A 31 -4.50 4.58 43.57
N GLY A 32 -4.24 3.41 43.01
CA GLY A 32 -3.67 2.27 43.75
C GLY A 32 -2.22 2.50 44.17
N LEU A 33 -1.28 2.57 43.22
CA LEU A 33 0.16 2.74 43.50
C LEU A 33 0.46 3.98 44.37
N PRO A 34 -0.16 5.15 44.14
CA PRO A 34 0.11 6.34 44.92
C PRO A 34 -0.60 6.32 46.26
N GLY A 35 -1.78 5.72 46.37
CA GLY A 35 -2.47 5.55 47.66
C GLY A 35 -1.72 4.62 48.61
N LEU A 36 -1.05 3.60 48.07
CA LEU A 36 -0.30 2.63 48.86
C LEU A 36 1.07 3.18 49.31
N TRP A 37 1.74 3.89 48.40
CA TRP A 37 2.93 4.66 48.71
C TRP A 37 2.64 5.79 49.74
N TYR A 38 1.46 6.40 49.63
CA TYR A 38 0.93 7.38 50.56
C TYR A 38 0.68 6.79 51.95
N LEU A 39 0.33 5.51 52.05
CA LEU A 39 0.32 4.76 53.31
C LEU A 39 1.74 4.48 53.84
N TRP A 40 2.67 4.05 52.97
CA TRP A 40 4.09 3.82 53.26
C TRP A 40 4.78 5.08 53.81
N ALA A 41 4.37 6.26 53.36
CA ALA A 41 4.96 7.52 53.79
C ALA A 41 4.28 8.10 55.05
N THR A 42 2.96 8.01 55.17
CA THR A 42 2.22 8.76 56.22
C THR A 42 2.18 8.05 57.55
N LYS A 43 2.03 6.72 57.56
CA LYS A 43 2.30 5.89 58.75
C LYS A 43 3.77 5.52 58.83
N GLY A 44 4.39 5.28 57.68
CA GLY A 44 5.73 4.72 57.59
C GLY A 44 6.85 5.74 57.47
N VAL A 45 6.63 7.03 57.74
CA VAL A 45 7.73 7.95 58.05
C VAL A 45 7.54 8.64 59.38
N GLN A 46 6.32 9.06 59.75
CA GLN A 46 6.06 9.59 61.10
C GLN A 46 6.44 8.60 62.22
N TYR A 47 6.40 7.31 61.91
CA TYR A 47 7.02 6.26 62.69
C TYR A 47 8.55 6.30 62.66
N PHE A 48 9.17 6.35 61.48
CA PHE A 48 10.61 6.40 61.32
C PHE A 48 11.26 7.63 61.94
N GLU A 49 10.52 8.71 62.09
CA GLU A 49 11.07 10.02 62.38
C GLU A 49 11.00 10.40 63.86
N ARG A 50 9.95 9.98 64.57
CA ARG A 50 10.00 9.99 66.05
C ARG A 50 11.09 9.08 66.58
N LEU A 51 11.35 8.02 65.83
CA LEU A 51 12.36 7.04 66.12
C LEU A 51 13.71 7.66 65.86
N LEU A 52 13.94 7.98 64.59
CA LEU A 52 15.18 8.38 63.94
C LEU A 52 16.18 9.00 64.87
N CYS A 53 15.81 10.05 65.57
CA CYS A 53 16.87 10.79 66.20
C CYS A 53 16.34 11.47 67.45
N SER A 54 16.52 10.75 68.55
CA SER A 54 17.16 11.26 69.77
C SER A 54 18.41 10.44 70.14
N ASP A 55 18.65 9.29 69.51
CA ASP A 55 19.73 8.31 69.67
C ASP A 55 20.18 7.83 68.26
N VAL A 56 21.43 7.39 68.12
CA VAL A 56 22.11 7.06 66.85
C VAL A 56 21.42 5.93 66.10
N GLU A 57 20.83 4.99 66.83
CA GLU A 57 20.38 3.71 66.29
C GLU A 57 19.11 3.82 65.46
N SER A 58 18.17 4.63 65.93
CA SER A 58 17.01 4.97 65.13
C SER A 58 17.40 5.74 63.87
N CYS A 59 18.56 6.40 63.90
CA CYS A 59 18.98 7.38 62.90
C CYS A 59 19.48 6.65 61.65
N ALA A 60 20.16 5.53 61.88
CA ALA A 60 20.43 4.54 60.86
C ALA A 60 19.16 3.92 60.25
N ARG A 61 18.04 3.86 61.00
CA ARG A 61 16.81 3.18 60.57
C ARG A 61 16.06 3.95 59.48
N LEU A 62 15.93 5.29 59.53
CA LEU A 62 15.51 5.97 58.29
C LEU A 62 16.55 5.81 57.23
N GLY A 63 17.86 5.85 57.55
CA GLY A 63 18.88 5.75 56.51
C GLY A 63 18.59 4.55 55.60
N GLN A 64 18.37 3.39 56.20
CA GLN A 64 17.99 2.18 55.48
C GLN A 64 16.64 2.28 54.76
N VAL A 65 15.64 2.97 55.31
CA VAL A 65 14.34 3.13 54.61
C VAL A 65 14.36 4.19 53.53
N GLY A 66 15.23 5.17 53.64
CA GLY A 66 15.59 6.10 52.58
C GLY A 66 16.34 5.39 51.46
N ASP A 67 17.24 4.47 51.78
CA ASP A 67 17.92 3.65 50.77
C ASP A 67 16.96 2.70 50.08
N LEU A 68 16.07 2.04 50.84
CA LEU A 68 15.02 1.18 50.30
C LEU A 68 14.08 1.97 49.39
N PHE A 69 13.80 3.21 49.79
CA PHE A 69 12.99 4.13 49.03
C PHE A 69 13.64 4.57 47.73
N GLY A 70 14.90 4.95 47.81
CA GLY A 70 15.74 5.28 46.67
C GLY A 70 15.83 4.10 45.70
N GLY A 71 15.99 2.88 46.21
CA GLY A 71 16.03 1.66 45.41
C GLY A 71 14.71 1.37 44.67
N VAL A 72 13.56 1.51 45.34
CA VAL A 72 12.25 1.32 44.72
C VAL A 72 11.98 2.37 43.63
N ASN A 73 12.32 3.62 43.90
CA ASN A 73 12.18 4.68 42.89
C ASN A 73 13.15 4.51 41.72
N ALA A 74 14.38 4.10 41.99
CA ALA A 74 15.36 3.81 40.95
C ALA A 74 14.87 2.68 40.05
N LEU A 75 14.22 1.65 40.62
CA LEU A 75 13.62 0.57 39.87
C LEU A 75 12.46 1.04 38.97
N TYR A 76 11.53 1.85 39.50
CA TYR A 76 10.44 2.43 38.70
C TYR A 76 10.95 3.36 37.60
N ALA A 77 11.98 4.16 37.89
CA ALA A 77 12.65 4.99 36.91
C ALA A 77 13.31 4.13 35.81
N GLY A 78 13.95 3.02 36.18
CA GLY A 78 14.53 2.06 35.24
C GLY A 78 13.48 1.43 34.31
N PHE A 79 12.31 1.05 34.84
CA PHE A 79 11.22 0.51 34.04
C PHE A 79 10.59 1.57 33.13
N ALA A 80 10.37 2.78 33.63
CA ALA A 80 9.85 3.88 32.82
C ALA A 80 10.80 4.22 31.67
N PHE A 81 12.11 4.26 31.97
CA PHE A 81 13.15 4.49 30.97
C PHE A 81 13.18 3.36 29.92
N THR A 82 13.09 2.10 30.35
CA THR A 82 13.01 0.96 29.43
C THR A 82 11.77 1.02 28.54
N GLY A 83 10.61 1.37 29.12
CA GLY A 83 9.37 1.56 28.37
C GLY A 83 9.48 2.67 27.31
N LEU A 84 10.18 3.76 27.64
CA LEU A 84 10.48 4.83 26.69
C LEU A 84 11.35 4.34 25.54
N LEU A 85 12.41 3.59 25.82
CA LEU A 85 13.29 3.04 24.78
C LEU A 85 12.53 2.13 23.81
N VAL A 86 11.67 1.25 24.33
CA VAL A 86 10.82 0.38 23.50
C VAL A 86 9.85 1.20 22.65
N SER A 87 9.22 2.23 23.25
CA SER A 87 8.30 3.13 22.55
C SER A 87 8.98 3.87 21.39
N ILE A 88 10.22 4.33 21.60
CA ILE A 88 11.03 4.98 20.56
C ILE A 88 11.30 4.01 19.41
N GLU A 89 11.67 2.76 19.71
CA GLU A 89 11.96 1.76 18.68
C GLU A 89 10.70 1.40 17.86
N LEU A 90 9.56 1.20 18.52
CA LEU A 90 8.29 0.95 17.84
C LEU A 90 7.88 2.13 16.95
N THR A 91 8.01 3.35 17.46
CA THR A 91 7.72 4.58 16.72
C THR A 91 8.64 4.73 15.52
N ARG A 92 9.92 4.38 15.67
CA ARG A 92 10.90 4.43 14.59
C ARG A 92 10.54 3.47 13.47
N ARG A 93 10.17 2.22 13.80
CA ARG A 93 9.73 1.22 12.82
C ARG A 93 8.47 1.67 12.09
N ALA A 94 7.45 2.11 12.84
CA ALA A 94 6.22 2.63 12.26
C ALA A 94 6.46 3.84 11.35
N SER A 95 7.36 4.75 11.74
CA SER A 95 7.74 5.90 10.92
C SER A 95 8.50 5.49 9.65
N GLN A 96 9.35 4.48 9.73
CA GLN A 96 10.07 3.97 8.57
C GLN A 96 9.13 3.27 7.58
N ASP A 97 8.18 2.47 8.07
CA ASP A 97 7.18 1.82 7.22
C ASP A 97 6.28 2.85 6.53
N GLU A 98 5.86 3.89 7.25
CA GLU A 98 5.06 4.97 6.68
C GLU A 98 5.84 5.75 5.61
N ARG A 99 7.13 6.03 5.84
CA ARG A 99 8.00 6.65 4.83
C ARG A 99 8.17 5.78 3.59
N ASN A 100 8.35 4.47 3.76
CA ASN A 100 8.45 3.56 2.62
C ASN A 100 7.15 3.57 1.81
N ARG A 101 5.99 3.56 2.47
CA ARG A 101 4.67 3.63 1.80
C ARG A 101 4.47 4.96 1.08
N SER A 102 4.85 6.09 1.68
CA SER A 102 4.71 7.39 1.04
C SER A 102 5.61 7.50 -0.21
N LEU A 103 6.85 7.01 -0.12
CA LEU A 103 7.77 6.97 -1.26
C LEU A 103 7.24 6.06 -2.37
N ASP A 104 6.82 4.85 -2.03
CA ASP A 104 6.27 3.90 -3.02
C ASP A 104 5.02 4.47 -3.71
N LYS A 105 4.18 5.21 -2.99
CA LYS A 105 3.04 5.93 -3.58
C LYS A 105 3.49 6.91 -4.65
N GLU A 106 4.46 7.76 -4.34
CA GLU A 106 4.99 8.75 -5.29
C GLU A 106 5.65 8.08 -6.50
N LEU A 107 6.37 6.97 -6.28
CA LEU A 107 6.99 6.19 -7.36
C LEU A 107 5.93 5.58 -8.29
N VAL A 108 4.85 5.01 -7.75
CA VAL A 108 3.74 4.46 -8.55
C VAL A 108 3.04 5.55 -9.37
N GLU A 109 2.79 6.72 -8.77
CA GLU A 109 2.23 7.86 -9.51
C GLU A 109 3.14 8.28 -10.67
N GLN A 110 4.46 8.28 -10.46
CA GLN A 110 5.44 8.60 -11.50
C GLN A 110 5.54 7.52 -12.59
N VAL A 111 5.36 6.24 -12.24
CA VAL A 111 5.25 5.13 -13.20
C VAL A 111 4.03 5.32 -14.09
N SER A 112 2.86 5.58 -13.50
CA SER A 112 1.62 5.82 -14.23
C SER A 112 1.77 6.97 -15.24
N LYS A 113 2.31 8.11 -14.80
CA LYS A 113 2.60 9.26 -15.69
C LYS A 113 3.60 8.90 -16.79
N SER A 114 4.61 8.10 -16.48
CA SER A 114 5.60 7.67 -17.47
C SER A 114 4.94 6.83 -18.57
N TYR A 115 4.06 5.89 -18.22
CA TYR A 115 3.28 5.14 -19.22
C TYR A 115 2.31 6.05 -20.01
N GLU A 116 1.65 7.00 -19.35
CA GLU A 116 0.80 7.97 -20.03
C GLU A 116 1.57 8.80 -21.06
N TRP A 117 2.74 9.33 -20.70
CA TRP A 117 3.61 10.07 -21.63
C TRP A 117 4.12 9.18 -22.75
N ALA A 118 4.47 7.94 -22.44
CA ALA A 118 4.88 6.98 -23.45
C ALA A 118 3.76 6.77 -24.48
N PHE A 119 2.53 6.56 -24.03
CA PHE A 119 1.37 6.37 -24.89
C PHE A 119 1.06 7.63 -25.70
N LYS A 120 1.04 8.80 -25.04
CA LYS A 120 0.80 10.10 -25.69
C LYS A 120 1.82 10.41 -26.79
N SER A 121 3.08 10.02 -26.59
CA SER A 121 4.14 10.23 -27.59
C SER A 121 4.05 9.29 -28.79
N LEU A 122 3.41 8.12 -28.61
CA LEU A 122 3.23 7.12 -29.67
C LEU A 122 1.96 7.38 -30.50
N ARG A 123 0.95 8.01 -29.92
CA ARG A 123 -0.29 8.37 -30.61
C ARG A 123 -0.20 9.72 -31.30
N HIS A 124 -0.89 9.84 -32.43
CA HIS A 124 -1.17 11.07 -33.15
C HIS A 124 -2.69 11.18 -33.32
N GLN A 125 -3.25 12.37 -33.12
CA GLN A 125 -4.67 12.61 -33.36
C GLN A 125 -4.84 13.05 -34.81
N ASP A 126 -5.56 12.25 -35.59
CA ASP A 126 -5.90 12.59 -36.96
C ASP A 126 -6.96 13.68 -36.94
N THR A 127 -6.63 14.86 -37.47
CA THR A 127 -7.52 16.02 -37.45
C THR A 127 -8.75 15.86 -38.32
N MET A 128 -8.73 14.94 -39.29
CA MET A 128 -9.84 14.72 -40.23
C MET A 128 -10.86 13.74 -39.67
N THR A 129 -10.40 12.67 -39.03
CA THR A 129 -11.27 11.61 -38.48
C THR A 129 -11.55 11.78 -36.99
N ASN A 130 -10.81 12.67 -36.31
CA ASN A 130 -10.78 12.80 -34.86
C ASN A 130 -10.42 11.50 -34.13
N GLU A 131 -9.80 10.55 -34.85
CA GLU A 131 -9.35 9.28 -34.28
C GLU A 131 -7.88 9.33 -33.88
N TYR A 132 -7.53 8.56 -32.86
CA TYR A 132 -6.13 8.31 -32.52
C TYR A 132 -5.54 7.23 -33.44
N ARG A 133 -4.36 7.53 -33.98
CA ARG A 133 -3.54 6.68 -34.85
C ARG A 133 -2.11 6.62 -34.35
N LEU A 134 -1.33 5.67 -34.85
CA LEU A 134 0.10 5.63 -34.55
C LEU A 134 0.88 6.77 -35.23
N THR A 135 1.88 7.32 -34.53
CA THR A 135 2.75 8.37 -35.07
C THR A 135 3.77 7.83 -36.07
N ALA A 136 3.95 8.50 -37.21
CA ALA A 136 5.04 8.21 -38.14
C ALA A 136 6.41 8.74 -37.67
N SER A 137 6.44 9.53 -36.58
CA SER A 137 7.66 10.17 -36.10
C SER A 137 8.58 9.21 -35.35
N ARG A 138 9.80 8.99 -35.86
CA ARG A 138 10.88 8.28 -35.15
C ARG A 138 11.09 8.79 -33.73
N LEU A 139 11.00 10.10 -33.52
CA LEU A 139 11.19 10.69 -32.19
C LEU A 139 10.09 10.24 -31.23
N GLY A 140 8.83 10.16 -31.68
CA GLY A 140 7.71 9.68 -30.88
C GLY A 140 7.93 8.25 -30.39
N TRP A 141 8.36 7.35 -31.28
CA TRP A 141 8.72 5.96 -30.93
C TRP A 141 9.86 5.88 -29.92
N LEU A 142 10.94 6.64 -30.12
CA LEU A 142 12.07 6.67 -29.20
C LEU A 142 11.69 7.23 -27.82
N VAL A 143 10.91 8.30 -27.78
CA VAL A 143 10.42 8.89 -26.53
C VAL A 143 9.53 7.90 -25.78
N SER A 144 8.61 7.24 -26.48
CA SER A 144 7.72 6.22 -25.92
C SER A 144 8.51 5.08 -25.26
N ALA A 145 9.43 4.46 -26.02
CA ALA A 145 10.27 3.37 -25.52
C ALA A 145 11.12 3.81 -24.30
N ARG A 146 11.67 5.03 -24.31
CA ARG A 146 12.45 5.55 -23.17
C ARG A 146 11.61 5.72 -21.92
N HIS A 147 10.36 6.16 -22.05
CA HIS A 147 9.47 6.31 -20.90
C HIS A 147 9.07 4.96 -20.32
N ILE A 148 8.82 3.94 -21.15
CA ILE A 148 8.56 2.56 -20.70
C ILE A 148 9.77 2.02 -19.91
N VAL A 149 10.98 2.09 -20.48
CA VAL A 149 12.20 1.60 -19.81
C VAL A 149 12.47 2.38 -18.52
N ARG A 150 12.20 3.69 -18.48
CA ARG A 150 12.33 4.48 -17.26
C ARG A 150 11.33 4.05 -16.20
N ALA A 151 10.08 3.78 -16.58
CA ALA A 151 9.06 3.29 -15.68
C ALA A 151 9.49 1.96 -15.05
N GLN A 152 9.99 1.00 -15.84
CA GLN A 152 10.52 -0.27 -15.34
C GLN A 152 11.61 -0.08 -14.27
N LYS A 153 12.56 0.84 -14.51
CA LYS A 153 13.60 1.18 -13.50
C LYS A 153 13.05 1.82 -12.21
N ILE A 154 11.89 2.45 -12.27
CA ILE A 154 11.21 3.00 -11.09
C ILE A 154 10.50 1.87 -10.34
N VAL A 155 9.88 0.92 -11.06
CA VAL A 155 9.24 -0.27 -10.47
C VAL A 155 10.22 -1.08 -9.63
N ASP A 156 11.47 -1.21 -10.08
CA ASP A 156 12.54 -1.91 -9.34
C ASP A 156 12.83 -1.31 -7.95
N GLN A 157 12.43 -0.06 -7.70
CA GLN A 157 12.66 0.65 -6.44
C GLN A 157 11.54 0.47 -5.42
N LEU A 158 10.38 -0.08 -5.84
CA LEU A 158 9.23 -0.27 -4.96
C LEU A 158 9.53 -1.28 -3.85
N ARG A 159 9.25 -0.92 -2.60
CA ARG A 159 9.57 -1.78 -1.43
C ARG A 159 8.37 -2.57 -0.93
N THR A 160 7.18 -2.02 -1.05
CA THR A 160 5.95 -2.55 -0.45
C THR A 160 5.15 -3.36 -1.46
N ASP A 161 4.73 -4.57 -1.07
CA ASP A 161 3.95 -5.47 -1.93
C ASP A 161 2.63 -4.85 -2.40
N THR A 162 1.95 -4.08 -1.54
CA THR A 162 0.71 -3.38 -1.90
C THR A 162 0.88 -2.47 -3.11
N TYR A 163 1.97 -1.70 -3.16
CA TYR A 163 2.23 -0.80 -4.29
C TYR A 163 2.73 -1.53 -5.53
N ARG A 164 3.36 -2.71 -5.38
CA ARG A 164 3.68 -3.59 -6.51
C ARG A 164 2.40 -4.11 -7.18
N VAL A 165 1.39 -4.52 -6.41
CA VAL A 165 0.09 -4.94 -6.96
C VAL A 165 -0.60 -3.79 -7.71
N ILE A 166 -0.69 -2.61 -7.09
CA ILE A 166 -1.28 -1.42 -7.74
C ILE A 166 -0.53 -1.08 -9.03
N GLN A 167 0.80 -1.16 -9.00
CA GLN A 167 1.61 -0.91 -10.18
C GLN A 167 1.33 -1.91 -11.30
N GLN A 168 1.14 -3.20 -10.98
CA GLN A 168 0.80 -4.21 -11.97
C GLN A 168 -0.56 -3.94 -12.63
N GLU A 169 -1.57 -3.51 -11.87
CA GLU A 169 -2.88 -3.12 -12.41
C GLU A 169 -2.76 -1.92 -13.37
N ILE A 170 -1.97 -0.91 -12.98
CA ILE A 170 -1.68 0.26 -13.83
C ILE A 170 -0.95 -0.17 -15.10
N GLU A 171 0.06 -1.03 -14.98
CA GLU A 171 0.79 -1.54 -16.14
C GLU A 171 -0.14 -2.29 -17.09
N GLU A 172 -0.97 -3.20 -16.57
CA GLU A 172 -1.92 -3.98 -17.36
C GLU A 172 -2.93 -3.11 -18.12
N TYR A 173 -3.48 -2.08 -17.45
CA TYR A 173 -4.30 -1.07 -18.11
C TYR A 173 -3.57 -0.45 -19.31
N TRP A 174 -2.34 0.02 -19.10
CA TRP A 174 -1.57 0.65 -20.16
C TRP A 174 -1.16 -0.34 -21.25
N ARG A 175 -0.78 -1.58 -20.91
CA ARG A 175 -0.49 -2.63 -21.90
C ARG A 175 -1.68 -2.84 -22.84
N GLY A 176 -2.89 -2.89 -22.30
CA GLY A 176 -4.13 -2.96 -23.08
C GLY A 176 -4.30 -1.77 -24.03
N GLN A 177 -4.05 -0.54 -23.55
CA GLN A 177 -4.11 0.66 -24.39
C GLN A 177 -3.09 0.63 -25.53
N PHE A 178 -1.85 0.21 -25.25
CA PHE A 178 -0.81 0.05 -26.27
C PHE A 178 -1.17 -1.05 -27.27
N TYR A 179 -1.67 -2.20 -26.79
CA TYR A 179 -2.11 -3.30 -27.63
C TYR A 179 -3.22 -2.86 -28.58
N GLU A 180 -4.26 -2.19 -28.07
CA GLU A 180 -5.36 -1.67 -28.88
C GLU A 180 -4.86 -0.70 -29.96
N LEU A 181 -3.98 0.25 -29.60
CA LEU A 181 -3.42 1.20 -30.55
C LEU A 181 -2.56 0.51 -31.63
N LEU A 182 -1.78 -0.52 -31.26
CA LEU A 182 -0.91 -1.25 -32.18
C LEU A 182 -1.68 -2.21 -33.10
N ASN A 183 -2.78 -2.79 -32.62
CA ASN A 183 -3.63 -3.73 -33.36
C ASN A 183 -4.84 -3.09 -34.05
N LYS A 184 -4.95 -1.75 -34.03
CA LYS A 184 -6.01 -1.04 -34.74
C LYS A 184 -5.82 -1.18 -36.26
N GLY A 185 -6.46 -2.19 -36.85
CA GLY A 185 -6.40 -2.47 -38.29
C GLY A 185 -4.99 -2.88 -38.77
N ASN A 186 -4.59 -2.39 -39.94
CA ASN A 186 -3.27 -2.64 -40.54
C ASN A 186 -2.25 -1.51 -40.25
N GLU A 187 -2.51 -0.64 -39.27
CA GLU A 187 -1.73 0.59 -39.05
C GLU A 187 -0.26 0.32 -38.72
N LEU A 188 0.04 -0.64 -37.84
CA LEU A 188 1.42 -1.00 -37.51
C LEU A 188 2.18 -1.49 -38.74
N ARG A 189 1.61 -2.43 -39.50
CA ARG A 189 2.23 -2.95 -40.73
C ARG A 189 2.43 -1.85 -41.76
N GLY A 190 1.42 -1.01 -41.97
CA GLY A 190 1.49 0.13 -42.88
C GLY A 190 2.60 1.11 -42.50
N MET A 191 2.71 1.42 -41.21
CA MET A 191 3.76 2.31 -40.72
C MET A 191 5.15 1.70 -40.82
N LEU A 192 5.34 0.43 -40.49
CA LEU A 192 6.65 -0.23 -40.61
C LEU A 192 7.11 -0.28 -42.07
N ASN A 193 6.19 -0.56 -43.00
CA ASN A 193 6.46 -0.49 -44.43
C ASN A 193 6.85 0.92 -44.87
N PHE A 194 6.10 1.95 -44.44
CA PHE A 194 6.42 3.35 -44.72
C PHE A 194 7.80 3.74 -44.16
N SER A 195 8.12 3.36 -42.93
CA SER A 195 9.39 3.68 -42.29
C SER A 195 10.58 3.00 -42.98
N SER A 196 10.38 1.81 -43.56
CA SER A 196 11.45 1.07 -44.25
C SER A 196 12.02 1.80 -45.47
N VAL A 197 11.20 2.63 -46.13
CA VAL A 197 11.59 3.42 -47.30
C VAL A 197 12.08 4.83 -46.95
N MET A 198 12.02 5.24 -45.68
CA MET A 198 12.55 6.52 -45.21
C MET A 198 14.08 6.51 -45.11
N GLU A 199 14.67 7.71 -45.11
CA GLU A 199 16.08 7.90 -44.82
C GLU A 199 16.48 7.34 -43.45
N SER A 200 17.74 6.90 -43.32
CA SER A 200 18.24 6.24 -42.11
C SER A 200 17.99 7.01 -40.82
N HIS A 201 18.01 8.34 -40.86
CA HIS A 201 17.89 9.19 -39.68
C HIS A 201 16.42 9.45 -39.28
N GLU A 202 15.48 9.23 -40.21
CA GLU A 202 14.04 9.36 -40.00
C GLU A 202 13.35 7.99 -39.79
N ARG A 203 14.05 6.90 -40.13
CA ARG A 203 13.59 5.54 -39.91
C ARG A 203 13.40 5.26 -38.41
N ILE A 204 12.25 4.69 -38.08
CA ILE A 204 11.91 4.27 -36.71
C ILE A 204 12.96 3.27 -36.24
N ALA A 205 13.51 3.50 -35.04
CA ALA A 205 14.55 2.64 -34.52
C ALA A 205 13.98 1.25 -34.19
N PRO A 206 14.56 0.15 -34.69
CA PRO A 206 14.09 -1.20 -34.39
C PRO A 206 13.98 -1.49 -32.89
N VAL A 207 14.95 -1.01 -32.10
CA VAL A 207 14.94 -1.17 -30.64
C VAL A 207 13.71 -0.54 -29.99
N SER A 208 13.27 0.64 -30.43
CA SER A 208 12.04 1.24 -29.89
C SER A 208 10.81 0.42 -30.22
N ILE A 209 10.75 -0.18 -31.42
CA ILE A 209 9.65 -1.06 -31.80
C ILE A 209 9.62 -2.29 -30.90
N SER A 210 10.77 -2.96 -30.71
CA SER A 210 10.87 -4.13 -29.85
C SER A 210 10.43 -3.86 -28.41
N VAL A 211 10.88 -2.74 -27.81
CA VAL A 211 10.48 -2.36 -26.44
C VAL A 211 8.97 -2.16 -26.32
N ILE A 212 8.35 -1.48 -27.30
CA ILE A 212 6.92 -1.19 -27.27
C ILE A 212 6.09 -2.46 -27.51
N LEU A 213 6.51 -3.32 -28.44
CA LEU A 213 5.83 -4.59 -28.70
C LEU A 213 5.95 -5.55 -27.52
N ASP A 214 7.12 -5.66 -26.90
CA ASP A 214 7.34 -6.44 -25.69
C ASP A 214 6.46 -5.94 -24.53
N PHE A 215 6.38 -4.61 -24.36
CA PHE A 215 5.48 -4.00 -23.39
C PHE A 215 4.00 -4.23 -23.70
N ALA A 216 3.57 -4.18 -24.96
CA ALA A 216 2.17 -4.40 -25.32
C ALA A 216 1.76 -5.88 -25.24
N SER A 217 2.71 -6.79 -25.35
CA SER A 217 2.45 -8.24 -25.32
C SER A 217 2.01 -8.72 -23.93
N TRP A 218 1.20 -9.78 -23.90
CA TRP A 218 0.92 -10.50 -22.66
C TRP A 218 2.20 -11.18 -22.18
N ARG A 219 2.51 -11.10 -20.89
CA ARG A 219 3.71 -11.72 -20.37
C ARG A 219 3.48 -13.21 -20.11
N ASN A 220 4.37 -14.05 -20.64
CA ASN A 220 4.29 -15.51 -20.48
C ASN A 220 4.50 -15.98 -19.03
N ASP A 221 5.09 -15.14 -18.17
CA ASP A 221 5.37 -15.43 -16.76
C ASP A 221 4.20 -15.13 -15.83
N ARG A 222 3.10 -14.57 -16.34
CA ARG A 222 1.93 -14.20 -15.56
C ARG A 222 0.72 -15.03 -15.97
N GLU A 223 0.17 -15.76 -15.02
CA GLU A 223 -1.10 -16.45 -15.17
C GLU A 223 -2.21 -15.41 -15.33
N ASP A 224 -3.06 -15.59 -16.33
CA ASP A 224 -4.26 -14.77 -16.52
C ASP A 224 -5.15 -14.90 -15.27
N PRO A 225 -5.56 -13.80 -14.61
CA PRO A 225 -6.49 -13.86 -13.48
C PRO A 225 -7.84 -14.54 -13.82
N LEU A 226 -8.16 -14.65 -15.11
CA LEU A 226 -9.32 -15.35 -15.63
C LEU A 226 -9.01 -16.82 -16.00
N ALA A 227 -7.74 -17.25 -16.00
CA ALA A 227 -7.37 -18.63 -16.22
C ALA A 227 -8.00 -19.53 -15.15
N GLY A 228 -8.72 -20.56 -15.59
CA GLY A 228 -9.43 -21.49 -14.69
C GLY A 228 -10.81 -21.00 -14.23
N LEU A 229 -11.25 -19.80 -14.61
CA LEU A 229 -12.66 -19.43 -14.53
C LEU A 229 -13.41 -20.10 -15.70
N ASP A 230 -14.38 -20.95 -15.37
CA ASP A 230 -15.22 -21.60 -16.37
C ASP A 230 -16.34 -20.66 -16.86
N GLU A 231 -17.00 -21.04 -17.96
CA GLU A 231 -18.19 -20.31 -18.44
C GLU A 231 -19.31 -20.25 -17.39
N THR A 232 -19.34 -21.21 -16.44
CA THR A 232 -20.34 -21.24 -15.37
C THR A 232 -20.12 -20.11 -14.36
N TYR A 233 -18.90 -19.59 -14.20
CA TYR A 233 -18.60 -18.40 -13.43
C TYR A 233 -19.33 -17.16 -13.99
N ALA A 234 -19.29 -16.96 -15.31
CA ALA A 234 -19.99 -15.86 -15.97
C ALA A 234 -21.51 -15.97 -15.81
N LEU A 235 -22.06 -17.18 -15.97
CA LEU A 235 -23.49 -17.46 -15.81
C LEU A 235 -23.97 -17.24 -14.37
N ARG A 236 -23.14 -17.57 -13.37
CA ARG A 236 -23.48 -17.44 -11.94
C ARG A 236 -23.52 -15.99 -11.48
N ILE A 237 -22.69 -15.10 -12.02
CA ILE A 237 -22.70 -13.67 -11.67
C ILE A 237 -23.88 -12.96 -12.34
N GLY A 238 -24.19 -13.30 -13.59
CA GLY A 238 -25.30 -12.73 -14.33
C GLY A 238 -26.68 -13.07 -13.73
N GLN A 239 -26.84 -14.24 -13.10
CA GLN A 239 -28.05 -14.57 -12.33
C GLN A 239 -28.27 -13.67 -11.08
N VAL A 240 -27.24 -13.01 -10.56
CA VAL A 240 -27.32 -12.22 -9.31
C VAL A 240 -27.67 -10.74 -9.58
N ARG A 241 -27.67 -10.28 -10.84
CA ARG A 241 -28.07 -8.91 -11.22
C ARG A 241 -28.92 -8.92 -12.48
N SER A 242 -30.19 -8.54 -12.37
CA SER A 242 -31.07 -8.31 -13.53
C SER A 242 -30.54 -7.15 -14.38
N MET A 243 -29.75 -7.47 -15.40
CA MET A 243 -29.38 -6.54 -16.47
C MET A 243 -29.54 -7.28 -17.79
N ASP A 244 -30.16 -6.63 -18.77
CA ASP A 244 -30.40 -7.12 -20.13
C ASP A 244 -29.13 -7.67 -20.83
N CYS A 245 -27.94 -7.34 -20.32
CA CYS A 245 -26.67 -7.93 -20.75
C CYS A 245 -26.56 -9.45 -20.51
N PHE A 246 -27.33 -10.04 -19.60
CA PHE A 246 -27.25 -11.47 -19.29
C PHE A 246 -27.74 -12.34 -20.45
N GLU A 247 -28.83 -11.95 -21.11
CA GLU A 247 -29.38 -12.70 -22.25
C GLU A 247 -28.39 -12.71 -23.42
N HIS A 248 -27.70 -11.59 -23.67
CA HIS A 248 -26.68 -11.51 -24.71
C HIS A 248 -25.43 -12.36 -24.42
N VAL A 249 -25.00 -12.47 -23.16
CA VAL A 249 -23.89 -13.35 -22.78
C VAL A 249 -24.31 -14.83 -22.92
N GLN A 250 -25.53 -15.18 -22.52
CA GLN A 250 -26.06 -16.55 -22.70
C GLN A 250 -26.18 -16.92 -24.18
N GLU A 251 -26.71 -16.02 -25.00
CA GLU A 251 -26.82 -16.23 -26.45
C GLU A 251 -25.45 -16.43 -27.10
N TYR A 252 -24.46 -15.62 -26.71
CA TYR A 252 -23.08 -15.77 -27.17
C TYR A 252 -22.46 -17.12 -26.78
N CYS A 253 -22.58 -17.54 -25.51
CA CYS A 253 -22.09 -18.84 -25.04
C CYS A 253 -22.78 -20.01 -25.76
N ARG A 254 -24.10 -19.92 -25.97
CA ARG A 254 -24.85 -20.94 -26.72
C ARG A 254 -24.36 -21.06 -28.17
N ASN A 255 -24.18 -19.94 -28.87
CA ASN A 255 -23.76 -19.94 -30.26
C ASN A 255 -22.31 -20.43 -30.47
N ASN A 256 -21.44 -20.32 -29.46
CA ASN A 256 -20.06 -20.80 -29.54
C ASN A 256 -19.85 -22.23 -29.04
N SER A 257 -20.77 -22.79 -28.24
CA SER A 257 -20.71 -24.19 -27.79
C SER A 257 -21.25 -25.18 -28.83
N GLU A 258 -22.01 -24.71 -29.82
CA GLU A 258 -22.51 -25.51 -30.95
C GLU A 258 -21.53 -25.59 -32.14
N ARG A 259 -20.35 -24.95 -32.05
CA ARG A 259 -19.29 -24.98 -33.07
C ARG A 259 -18.11 -25.85 -32.65
#